data_AF-A0A7S0CDL3-F1
#
_entry.id   AF-A0A7S0CDL3-F1
#
_cell.length_a   1.000
_cell.length_b   1.000
_cell.length_c   1.000
_cell.angle_alpha   90.00
_cell.angle_beta   90.00
_cell.angle_gamma   90.00
#
_symmetry.space_group_name_H-M   'P 1'
#
loop_
_entity.id
_entity.type
_entity.pdbx_description
1 polymer ?
#
loop_
_entity_poly.entity_id
_entity_poly.type
_entity_poly.pdbx_seq_one_letter_code
_entity_poly.pdbx_strand_id
1 'polypeptide(L)'
;LNKDISSDSDRDDSVKFDMPQLNASSRKLLRWWLNEAQRRLKLKEAILPLIQQGMNSHCEKCLSRKNLKVDSVVSFEEMDKKFTFQYPSENFNLVLWKSYWKTHQAYETKCLLCISQEKDMARSNTTQVSKIIQEHQGDNNWGPVFLQESSRAILMQWYKEAHENIFEGGEGRTRNSVDISDDEGGDVSFKWAQRKFVSDEATKGIALKWLLNSRAILQRRQK
;
A
#
# COMPACT_ATOMS: atom_id res chain seq x y z
N LEU A 1 44.34 17.97 -12.96
CA LEU A 1 44.03 17.98 -11.51
C LEU A 1 42.61 17.41 -11.33
N ASN A 2 42.49 16.11 -11.12
CA ASN A 2 41.27 15.48 -10.61
C ASN A 2 41.76 14.41 -9.64
N LYS A 3 41.56 14.68 -8.35
CA LYS A 3 41.96 13.80 -7.26
C LYS A 3 41.02 12.61 -7.24
N ASP A 4 41.59 11.43 -7.24
CA ASP A 4 40.90 10.16 -7.06
C ASP A 4 40.08 10.18 -5.77
N ILE A 5 38.76 10.09 -5.91
CA ILE A 5 37.84 9.81 -4.81
C ILE A 5 37.80 8.28 -4.70
N SER A 6 38.83 7.70 -4.10
CA SER A 6 38.82 6.31 -3.66
C SER A 6 39.41 6.27 -2.26
N SER A 7 38.59 6.73 -1.31
CA SER A 7 38.79 6.52 0.11
C SER A 7 37.43 6.17 0.70
N ASP A 8 36.85 5.07 0.22
CA ASP A 8 35.75 4.43 0.92
C ASP A 8 36.38 3.50 1.95
N SER A 9 36.37 3.96 3.19
CA SER A 9 36.79 3.16 4.33
C SER A 9 35.76 2.07 4.55
N ASP A 10 36.17 0.81 4.36
CA ASP A 10 35.45 -0.40 4.76
C ASP A 10 35.16 -0.40 6.27
N ARG A 11 34.14 0.36 6.69
CA ARG A 11 33.46 0.18 7.98
C ARG A 11 32.21 -0.63 7.70
N ASP A 12 32.42 -1.93 7.55
CA ASP A 12 31.35 -2.90 7.41
C ASP A 12 30.69 -3.19 8.78
N ASP A 13 30.32 -2.13 9.50
CA ASP A 13 29.35 -2.17 10.60
C ASP A 13 27.94 -2.09 10.02
N SER A 14 27.67 -2.90 8.98
CA SER A 14 26.32 -3.09 8.49
C SER A 14 25.54 -3.86 9.56
N VAL A 15 24.54 -3.22 10.16
CA VAL A 15 23.62 -3.89 11.10
C VAL A 15 22.96 -5.04 10.33
N LYS A 16 23.41 -6.26 10.59
CA LYS A 16 22.77 -7.47 10.06
C LYS A 16 21.42 -7.58 10.74
N PHE A 17 20.38 -7.19 10.01
CA PHE A 17 19.01 -7.45 10.40
C PHE A 17 18.80 -8.97 10.31
N ASP A 18 18.92 -9.66 11.44
CA ASP A 18 18.51 -11.04 11.52
C ASP A 18 17.04 -11.16 11.13
N MET A 19 16.73 -12.16 10.30
CA MET A 19 15.37 -12.40 9.88
C MET A 19 14.55 -12.75 11.12
N PRO A 20 13.52 -11.96 11.49
CA PRO A 20 12.75 -12.20 12.69
C PRO A 20 12.13 -13.60 12.61
N GLN A 21 12.19 -14.36 13.71
CA GLN A 21 11.53 -15.67 13.79
C GLN A 21 10.02 -15.45 13.62
N LEU A 22 9.49 -15.85 12.46
CA LEU A 22 8.10 -15.61 12.10
C LEU A 22 7.19 -16.66 12.76
N ASN A 23 6.24 -16.19 13.56
CA ASN A 23 5.12 -17.00 14.06
C ASN A 23 4.38 -17.71 12.90
N ALA A 24 3.77 -18.87 13.15
CA ALA A 24 3.03 -19.63 12.13
C ALA A 24 1.96 -18.77 11.43
N SER A 25 1.25 -17.93 12.18
CA SER A 25 0.26 -17.00 11.64
C SER A 25 0.88 -15.95 10.72
N SER A 26 2.05 -15.41 11.05
CA SER A 26 2.74 -14.43 10.20
C SER A 26 3.35 -15.09 8.95
N ARG A 27 3.85 -16.33 9.05
CA ARG A 27 4.27 -17.13 7.89
C ARG A 27 3.11 -17.40 6.93
N LYS A 28 1.92 -17.72 7.46
CA LYS A 28 0.73 -17.93 6.63
C LYS A 28 0.29 -16.65 5.92
N LEU A 29 0.31 -15.51 6.62
CA LEU A 29 0.03 -14.21 6.02
C LEU A 29 1.02 -13.86 4.91
N LEU A 30 2.32 -14.10 5.14
CA LEU A 30 3.36 -13.88 4.14
C LEU A 30 3.17 -14.76 2.90
N ARG A 31 2.83 -16.04 3.07
CA ARG A 31 2.48 -16.93 1.96
C ARG A 31 1.26 -16.42 1.20
N TRP A 32 0.23 -15.95 1.91
CA TRP A 32 -0.96 -15.37 1.30
C TRP A 32 -0.61 -14.11 0.47
N TRP A 33 0.17 -13.17 1.02
CA TRP A 33 0.64 -11.99 0.29
C TRP A 33 1.51 -12.34 -0.91
N LEU A 34 2.40 -13.31 -0.77
CA LEU A 34 3.25 -13.77 -1.86
C LEU A 34 2.41 -14.38 -2.99
N ASN A 35 1.45 -15.24 -2.66
CA ASN A 35 0.53 -15.84 -3.63
C ASN A 35 -0.32 -14.77 -4.33
N GLU A 36 -0.85 -13.81 -3.58
CA GLU A 36 -1.64 -12.70 -4.12
C GLU A 36 -0.79 -11.79 -5.02
N ALA A 37 0.45 -11.50 -4.63
CA ALA A 37 1.37 -10.72 -5.45
C ALA A 37 1.76 -11.44 -6.75
N GLN A 38 2.05 -12.75 -6.68
CA GLN A 38 2.32 -13.58 -7.85
C GLN A 38 1.11 -13.65 -8.79
N ARG A 39 -0.10 -13.80 -8.24
CA ARG A 39 -1.36 -13.73 -9.01
C ARG A 39 -1.45 -12.41 -9.76
N ARG A 40 -1.22 -11.28 -9.08
CA ARG A 40 -1.24 -9.93 -9.68
C ARG A 40 -0.17 -9.74 -10.76
N LEU A 41 1.03 -10.29 -10.59
CA LEU A 41 2.07 -10.23 -11.61
C LEU A 41 1.64 -10.98 -12.88
N LYS A 42 1.11 -12.21 -12.74
CA LYS A 42 0.58 -12.98 -13.86
C LYS A 42 -0.56 -12.26 -14.57
N LEU A 43 -1.47 -11.65 -13.80
CA LEU A 43 -2.56 -10.83 -14.34
C LEU A 43 -2.04 -9.65 -15.15
N LYS A 44 -1.03 -8.93 -14.64
CA LYS A 44 -0.42 -7.80 -15.36
C LYS A 44 0.26 -8.27 -16.65
N GLU A 45 1.07 -9.31 -16.56
CA GLU A 45 1.80 -9.87 -17.71
C GLU A 45 0.86 -10.28 -18.84
N ALA A 46 -0.28 -10.89 -18.51
CA ALA A 46 -1.29 -11.29 -19.50
C ALA A 46 -1.91 -10.12 -20.28
N ILE A 47 -1.91 -8.91 -19.71
CA ILE A 47 -2.59 -7.73 -20.27
C ILE A 47 -1.62 -6.75 -20.92
N LEU A 48 -0.35 -6.71 -20.51
CA LEU A 48 0.67 -5.87 -21.15
C LEU A 48 0.59 -5.82 -22.69
N PRO A 49 0.45 -6.95 -23.42
CA PRO A 49 0.28 -6.90 -24.87
C PRO A 49 -1.03 -6.23 -25.31
N LEU A 50 -2.13 -6.40 -24.57
CA LEU A 50 -3.42 -5.74 -24.87
C LEU A 50 -3.36 -4.23 -24.65
N ILE A 51 -2.62 -3.77 -23.62
CA ILE A 51 -2.40 -2.35 -23.37
C ILE A 51 -1.58 -1.74 -24.51
N GLN A 52 -0.49 -2.43 -24.92
CA GLN A 52 0.36 -1.95 -26.02
C GLN A 52 -0.39 -1.91 -27.36
N GLN A 53 -1.32 -2.85 -27.60
CA GLN A 53 -2.20 -2.83 -28.77
C GLN A 53 -3.14 -1.63 -28.80
N GLY A 54 -3.53 -1.09 -27.64
CA GLY A 54 -4.36 0.11 -27.52
C GLY A 54 -3.63 1.43 -27.80
N MET A 55 -2.37 1.39 -28.27
CA MET A 55 -1.60 2.59 -28.55
C MET A 55 -2.04 3.24 -29.88
N ASN A 56 -2.64 4.42 -29.79
CA ASN A 56 -2.85 5.30 -30.94
C ASN A 56 -1.51 5.90 -31.46
N SER A 57 -1.51 6.32 -32.73
CA SER A 57 -0.34 6.91 -33.38
C SER A 57 0.02 8.34 -32.93
N HIS A 58 -0.86 8.98 -32.14
CA HIS A 58 -0.72 10.37 -31.70
C HIS A 58 -1.19 10.52 -30.25
N CYS A 59 -0.71 11.57 -29.60
CA CYS A 59 -1.15 11.97 -28.27
C CYS A 59 -2.55 12.59 -28.35
N GLU A 60 -3.49 12.15 -27.51
CA GLU A 60 -4.86 12.67 -27.48
C GLU A 60 -4.94 14.11 -26.95
N LYS A 61 -3.98 14.53 -26.11
CA LYS A 61 -3.96 15.89 -25.53
C LYS A 61 -3.30 16.94 -26.43
N CYS A 62 -2.18 16.60 -27.07
CA CYS A 62 -1.35 17.58 -27.80
C CYS A 62 -1.01 17.18 -29.24
N LEU A 63 -1.55 16.06 -29.73
CA LEU A 63 -1.35 15.51 -31.08
C LEU A 63 0.12 15.20 -31.45
N SER A 64 1.04 15.25 -30.49
CA SER A 64 2.43 14.84 -30.67
C SER A 64 2.54 13.35 -31.00
N ARG A 65 3.50 12.99 -31.85
CA ARG A 65 3.84 11.59 -32.19
C ARG A 65 5.05 11.06 -31.43
N LYS A 66 5.73 11.91 -30.65
CA LYS A 66 6.99 11.57 -29.98
C LYS A 66 6.73 11.06 -28.56
N ASN A 67 7.42 9.99 -28.17
CA ASN A 67 7.45 9.44 -26.81
C ASN A 67 6.05 9.22 -26.21
N LEU A 68 5.24 8.44 -26.91
CA LEU A 68 3.89 8.07 -26.48
C LEU A 68 3.93 6.98 -25.43
N LYS A 69 3.00 7.06 -24.47
CA LYS A 69 2.68 6.01 -23.52
C LYS A 69 1.18 5.80 -23.51
N VAL A 70 0.78 4.54 -23.38
CA VAL A 70 -0.61 4.16 -23.17
C VAL A 70 -0.86 4.16 -21.67
N ASP A 71 -1.87 4.90 -21.25
CA ASP A 71 -2.38 4.88 -19.89
C ASP A 71 -3.74 4.19 -19.86
N SER A 72 -4.00 3.49 -18.77
CA SER A 72 -5.24 2.76 -18.55
C SER A 72 -6.22 3.62 -17.77
N VAL A 73 -7.42 3.89 -18.31
CA VAL A 73 -8.42 4.77 -17.65
C VAL A 73 -8.81 4.26 -16.26
N VAL A 74 -9.15 2.97 -16.17
CA VAL A 74 -9.39 2.30 -14.88
C VAL A 74 -8.09 1.68 -14.39
N SER A 75 -7.82 1.82 -13.09
CA SER A 75 -6.63 1.24 -12.47
C SER A 75 -6.69 -0.29 -12.46
N PHE A 76 -5.52 -0.92 -12.60
CA PHE A 76 -5.41 -2.39 -12.55
C PHE A 76 -6.02 -2.99 -11.26
N GLU A 77 -5.82 -2.32 -10.12
CA GLU A 77 -6.30 -2.83 -8.82
C GLU A 77 -7.82 -2.82 -8.70
N GLU A 78 -8.48 -1.82 -9.30
CA GLU A 78 -9.94 -1.76 -9.33
C GLU A 78 -10.51 -2.83 -10.28
N MET A 79 -9.86 -3.04 -11.41
CA MET A 79 -10.24 -4.08 -12.37
C MET A 79 -10.10 -5.49 -11.78
N ASP A 80 -9.00 -5.77 -11.10
CA ASP A 80 -8.77 -7.04 -10.40
C ASP A 80 -9.85 -7.28 -9.34
N LYS A 81 -10.16 -6.26 -8.51
CA LYS A 81 -11.24 -6.36 -7.52
C LYS A 81 -12.59 -6.67 -8.15
N LYS A 82 -12.98 -5.93 -9.20
CA LYS A 82 -14.25 -6.16 -9.90
C LYS A 82 -14.32 -7.56 -10.51
N PHE A 83 -13.22 -8.04 -11.08
CA PHE A 83 -13.13 -9.39 -11.62
C PHE A 83 -13.24 -10.47 -10.54
N THR A 84 -12.52 -10.33 -9.42
CA THR A 84 -12.63 -11.27 -8.29
C THR A 84 -14.02 -11.29 -7.66
N PHE A 85 -14.74 -10.16 -7.71
CA PHE A 85 -16.10 -10.06 -7.20
C PHE A 85 -17.10 -10.75 -8.14
N GLN A 86 -16.94 -10.58 -9.46
CA GLN A 86 -17.84 -11.17 -10.45
C GLN A 86 -17.57 -12.66 -10.69
N TYR A 87 -16.31 -13.09 -10.60
CA TYR A 87 -15.88 -14.47 -10.80
C TYR A 87 -15.09 -14.98 -9.59
N PRO A 88 -15.78 -15.30 -8.47
CA PRO A 88 -15.16 -15.96 -7.33
C PRO A 88 -14.91 -17.44 -7.66
N SER A 89 -13.95 -17.72 -8.54
CA SER A 89 -13.54 -19.09 -8.88
C SER A 89 -12.19 -19.42 -8.25
N GLU A 90 -12.09 -20.63 -7.67
CA GLU A 90 -10.87 -21.15 -7.04
C GLU A 90 -9.70 -21.28 -8.04
N ASN A 91 -10.01 -21.54 -9.32
CA ASN A 91 -9.04 -21.65 -10.40
C ASN A 91 -9.05 -20.42 -11.32
N PHE A 92 -7.87 -19.83 -11.50
CA PHE A 92 -7.68 -18.64 -12.33
C PHE A 92 -7.71 -18.98 -13.82
N ASN A 93 -8.62 -18.35 -14.57
CA ASN A 93 -8.73 -18.49 -16.02
C ASN A 93 -8.19 -17.25 -16.75
N LEU A 94 -7.02 -17.41 -17.39
CA LEU A 94 -6.36 -16.37 -18.19
C LEU A 94 -7.23 -15.84 -19.34
N VAL A 95 -8.05 -16.70 -19.94
CA VAL A 95 -8.88 -16.34 -21.10
C VAL A 95 -10.02 -15.42 -20.65
N LEU A 96 -10.70 -15.80 -19.57
CA LEU A 96 -11.76 -14.98 -18.96
C LEU A 96 -11.25 -13.62 -18.52
N TRP A 97 -10.04 -13.57 -17.95
CA TRP A 97 -9.42 -12.31 -17.58
C TRP A 97 -9.14 -11.41 -18.78
N LYS A 98 -8.57 -11.96 -19.86
CA LYS A 98 -8.31 -11.20 -21.09
C LYS A 98 -9.59 -10.70 -21.75
N SER A 99 -10.64 -11.52 -21.81
CA SER A 99 -11.93 -11.10 -22.37
C SER A 99 -12.60 -10.03 -21.50
N TYR A 100 -12.56 -10.20 -20.18
CA TYR A 100 -13.11 -9.22 -19.23
C TYR A 100 -12.38 -7.88 -19.32
N TRP A 101 -11.05 -7.90 -19.43
CA TRP A 101 -10.25 -6.70 -19.58
C TRP A 101 -10.60 -5.93 -20.86
N LYS A 102 -10.71 -6.63 -22.00
CA LYS A 102 -11.06 -6.00 -23.29
C LYS A 102 -12.43 -5.30 -23.26
N THR A 103 -13.39 -5.80 -22.50
CA THR A 103 -14.75 -5.24 -22.48
C THR A 103 -14.91 -4.06 -21.53
N HIS A 104 -14.11 -4.01 -20.44
CA HIS A 104 -14.28 -3.01 -19.39
C HIS A 104 -13.17 -1.95 -19.36
N GLN A 105 -12.10 -2.12 -20.16
CA GLN A 105 -10.97 -1.19 -20.18
C GLN A 105 -10.97 -0.29 -21.41
N ALA A 106 -10.80 1.00 -21.18
CA ALA A 106 -10.42 1.98 -22.19
C ALA A 106 -8.96 2.44 -21.98
N TYR A 107 -8.34 2.88 -23.07
CA TYR A 107 -6.94 3.33 -23.11
C TYR A 107 -6.86 4.76 -23.60
N GLU A 108 -5.97 5.54 -23.01
CA GLU A 108 -5.64 6.90 -23.45
C GLU A 108 -4.16 6.97 -23.83
N THR A 109 -3.85 7.53 -25.00
CA THR A 109 -2.45 7.75 -25.38
C THR A 109 -1.97 9.15 -25.07
N LYS A 110 -0.99 9.25 -24.18
CA LYS A 110 -0.39 10.52 -23.74
C LYS A 110 1.11 10.53 -24.01
N CYS A 111 1.64 11.66 -24.46
CA CYS A 111 3.09 11.83 -24.56
C CYS A 111 3.71 12.11 -23.17
N LEU A 112 5.00 11.81 -23.02
CA LEU A 112 5.73 12.04 -21.76
C LEU A 112 5.63 13.47 -21.23
N LEU A 113 5.57 14.48 -22.11
CA LEU A 113 5.45 15.88 -21.72
C LEU A 113 4.11 16.16 -21.05
N CYS A 114 3.00 15.70 -21.65
CA CYS A 114 1.67 15.84 -21.06
C CYS A 114 1.54 15.08 -19.73
N ILE A 115 2.17 13.90 -19.63
CA ILE A 115 2.21 13.13 -18.38
C ILE A 115 2.98 13.89 -17.30
N SER A 116 4.12 14.50 -17.63
CA SER A 116 4.87 15.32 -16.67
C SER A 116 4.05 16.50 -16.19
N GLN A 117 3.46 17.26 -17.12
CA GLN A 117 2.63 18.42 -16.79
C GLN A 117 1.46 18.06 -15.87
N GLU A 118 0.78 16.94 -16.13
CA GLU A 118 -0.32 16.45 -15.30
C GLU A 118 0.15 16.07 -13.88
N LYS A 119 1.31 15.41 -13.77
CA LYS A 119 1.93 15.10 -12.47
C LYS A 119 2.37 16.35 -11.73
N ASP A 120 2.91 17.34 -12.44
CA ASP A 120 3.36 18.59 -11.86
C ASP A 120 2.18 19.44 -11.36
N MET A 121 1.07 19.47 -12.10
CA MET A 121 -0.19 20.08 -11.65
C MET A 121 -0.77 19.36 -10.42
N ALA A 122 -0.74 18.03 -10.38
CA ALA A 122 -1.18 17.29 -9.20
C ALA A 122 -0.31 17.58 -7.96
N ARG A 123 1.01 17.70 -8.16
CA ARG A 123 1.97 18.07 -7.11
C ARG A 123 1.78 19.50 -6.64
N SER A 124 1.54 20.46 -7.53
CA SER A 124 1.31 21.85 -7.15
C SER A 124 0.04 21.99 -6.31
N ASN A 125 -1.04 21.30 -6.68
CA ASN A 125 -2.29 21.30 -5.92
C ASN A 125 -2.10 20.71 -4.52
N THR A 126 -1.37 19.60 -4.41
CA THR A 126 -1.03 18.99 -3.11
C THR A 126 -0.17 19.93 -2.26
N THR A 127 0.78 20.63 -2.89
CA THR A 127 1.64 21.60 -2.20
C THR A 127 0.82 22.79 -1.68
N GLN A 128 -0.13 23.29 -2.47
CA GLN A 128 -1.05 24.35 -2.04
C GLN A 128 -1.89 23.91 -0.83
N VAL A 129 -2.46 22.70 -0.86
CA VAL A 129 -3.18 22.12 0.29
C VAL A 129 -2.26 22.02 1.51
N SER A 130 -1.01 21.58 1.34
CA SER A 130 -0.06 21.48 2.45
C SER A 130 0.33 22.84 3.03
N LYS A 131 0.40 23.90 2.21
CA LYS A 131 0.65 25.28 2.67
C LYS A 131 -0.53 25.83 3.46
N ILE A 132 -1.76 25.59 3.01
CA ILE A 132 -2.98 25.94 3.75
C ILE A 132 -3.00 25.23 5.12
N ILE A 133 -2.61 23.95 5.16
CA ILE A 133 -2.49 23.20 6.42
C ILE A 133 -1.36 23.74 7.30
N GLN A 134 -0.26 24.26 6.72
CA GLN A 134 0.85 24.88 7.46
C GLN A 134 0.50 26.26 8.02
N GLU A 135 -0.32 27.06 7.33
CA GLU A 135 -0.76 28.38 7.82
C GLU A 135 -1.70 28.28 9.03
N HIS A 136 -2.34 27.12 9.24
CA HIS A 136 -3.08 26.81 10.48
C HIS A 136 -2.21 26.17 11.57
N GLN A 137 -0.89 26.12 11.41
CA GLN A 137 0.04 25.62 12.44
C GLN A 137 0.52 26.72 13.38
N GLY A 138 -0.40 27.30 14.15
CA GLY A 138 -0.03 27.83 15.46
C GLY A 138 0.50 26.68 16.34
N ASP A 139 1.71 26.82 16.87
CA ASP A 139 2.39 26.00 17.88
C ASP A 139 1.79 24.61 18.16
N ASN A 140 1.91 23.71 17.19
CA ASN A 140 1.42 22.33 17.27
C ASN A 140 2.45 21.36 17.86
N ASN A 141 3.22 21.81 18.86
CA ASN A 141 4.01 20.89 19.67
C ASN A 141 3.03 20.25 20.67
N TRP A 142 2.45 19.09 20.33
CA TRP A 142 1.88 18.23 21.36
C TRP A 142 3.05 17.97 22.32
N GLY A 143 3.07 18.65 23.46
CA GLY A 143 4.00 18.33 24.52
C GLY A 143 3.88 16.85 24.91
N PRO A 144 4.62 16.37 25.90
CA PRO A 144 4.38 15.03 26.44
C PRO A 144 2.88 14.87 26.76
N VAL A 145 2.18 14.02 25.98
CA VAL A 145 0.76 13.75 26.17
C VAL A 145 0.64 12.79 27.34
N PHE A 146 0.44 13.34 28.53
CA PHE A 146 0.09 12.54 29.69
C PHE A 146 -1.39 12.16 29.59
N LEU A 147 -1.65 10.88 29.32
CA LEU A 147 -3.00 10.33 29.37
C LEU A 147 -3.48 10.34 30.83
N GLN A 148 -4.68 10.86 31.06
CA GLN A 148 -5.36 10.67 32.34
C GLN A 148 -5.67 9.17 32.54
N GLU A 149 -5.78 8.72 33.79
CA GLU A 149 -6.03 7.30 34.08
C GLU A 149 -7.31 6.77 33.41
N SER A 150 -8.33 7.63 33.30
CA SER A 150 -9.57 7.35 32.57
C SER A 150 -9.36 7.17 31.07
N SER A 151 -8.59 8.04 30.42
CA SER A 151 -8.31 7.91 28.98
C SER A 151 -7.37 6.74 28.68
N ARG A 152 -6.45 6.43 29.59
CA ARG A 152 -5.63 5.22 29.55
C ARG A 152 -6.49 3.97 29.65
N ALA A 153 -7.47 3.93 30.56
CA ALA A 153 -8.40 2.81 30.71
C ALA A 153 -9.24 2.59 29.44
N ILE A 154 -9.75 3.65 28.83
CA ILE A 154 -10.50 3.59 27.56
C ILE A 154 -9.61 3.04 26.43
N LEU A 155 -8.36 3.52 26.31
CA LEU A 155 -7.43 3.00 25.31
C LEU A 155 -7.10 1.53 25.54
N MET A 156 -6.92 1.12 26.79
CA MET A 156 -6.69 -0.29 27.14
C MET A 156 -7.92 -1.15 26.84
N GLN A 157 -9.14 -0.61 27.04
CA GLN A 157 -10.38 -1.29 26.69
C GLN A 157 -10.50 -1.45 25.18
N TRP A 158 -10.30 -0.40 24.38
CA TRP A 158 -10.30 -0.50 22.92
C TRP A 158 -9.20 -1.41 22.39
N TYR A 159 -8.03 -1.43 23.01
CA TYR A 159 -6.97 -2.36 22.66
C TYR A 159 -7.39 -3.81 22.90
N LYS A 160 -7.99 -4.10 24.07
CA LYS A 160 -8.52 -5.43 24.39
C LYS A 160 -9.65 -5.83 23.44
N GLU A 161 -10.61 -4.95 23.21
CA GLU A 161 -11.75 -5.19 22.31
C GLU A 161 -11.30 -5.37 20.86
N ALA A 162 -10.30 -4.59 20.40
CA ALA A 162 -9.70 -4.80 19.08
C ALA A 162 -8.94 -6.12 19.02
N HIS A 163 -8.21 -6.49 20.08
CA HIS A 163 -7.52 -7.77 20.17
C HIS A 163 -8.52 -8.94 20.15
N GLU A 164 -9.55 -8.90 20.97
CA GLU A 164 -10.63 -9.89 21.00
C GLU A 164 -11.35 -9.98 19.64
N ASN A 165 -11.66 -8.86 18.98
CA ASN A 165 -12.24 -8.88 17.64
C ASN A 165 -11.31 -9.47 16.56
N ILE A 166 -9.99 -9.37 16.72
CA ILE A 166 -9.00 -9.93 15.79
C ILE A 166 -8.80 -11.44 16.03
N PHE A 167 -8.90 -11.89 17.28
CA PHE A 167 -8.51 -13.26 17.67
C PHE A 167 -9.67 -14.17 18.09
N GLU A 168 -10.81 -13.63 18.54
CA GLU A 168 -11.98 -14.38 19.04
C GLU A 168 -13.17 -14.37 18.08
N GLY A 169 -13.11 -13.61 16.98
CA GLY A 169 -14.14 -13.61 15.90
C GLY A 169 -14.23 -14.90 15.08
N GLY A 170 -13.56 -15.98 15.50
CA GLY A 170 -13.77 -17.33 15.00
C GLY A 170 -14.29 -18.19 16.16
N GLU A 171 -15.61 -18.33 16.26
CA GLU A 171 -16.24 -19.20 17.25
C GLU A 171 -15.62 -20.62 17.18
N GLY A 172 -15.06 -21.04 18.32
CA GLY A 172 -14.72 -22.43 18.57
C GLY A 172 -13.25 -22.79 18.41
N ARG A 173 -12.38 -22.28 19.29
CA ARG A 173 -11.29 -23.09 19.85
C ARG A 173 -10.85 -22.51 21.19
N THR A 174 -11.20 -23.25 22.24
CA THR A 174 -10.66 -23.15 23.59
C THR A 174 -9.16 -22.84 23.57
N ARG A 175 -8.72 -21.92 24.43
CA ARG A 175 -7.30 -21.76 24.79
C ARG A 175 -6.81 -23.07 25.40
N ASN A 176 -6.37 -24.01 24.58
CA ASN A 176 -5.37 -24.95 25.01
C ASN A 176 -4.03 -24.22 24.93
N SER A 177 -3.28 -24.22 26.03
CA SER A 177 -1.83 -24.13 25.99
C SER A 177 -1.35 -25.29 25.11
N VAL A 178 -1.30 -25.08 23.81
CA VAL A 178 -0.82 -26.07 22.85
C VAL A 178 0.70 -25.96 22.87
N ASP A 179 1.32 -26.95 23.50
CA ASP A 179 2.72 -27.28 23.28
C ASP A 179 3.02 -27.19 21.79
N ILE A 180 4.15 -26.54 21.48
CA ILE A 180 4.70 -26.37 20.14
C ILE A 180 4.90 -27.76 19.55
N SER A 181 3.89 -28.23 18.83
CA SER A 181 3.92 -29.48 18.08
C SER A 181 3.37 -29.24 16.69
N ASP A 182 4.18 -29.74 15.77
CA ASP A 182 4.11 -29.77 14.33
C ASP A 182 2.90 -30.61 13.88
N ASP A 183 1.73 -30.00 13.69
CA ASP A 183 0.61 -30.66 12.99
C ASP A 183 -0.37 -29.69 12.31
N GLU A 184 -0.99 -30.17 11.24
CA GLU A 184 -1.82 -29.55 10.20
C GLU A 184 -2.69 -28.31 10.54
N GLY A 185 -2.50 -27.26 9.73
CA GLY A 185 -3.51 -26.97 8.69
C GLY A 185 -4.82 -26.25 9.05
N GLY A 186 -4.86 -25.39 10.07
CA GLY A 186 -6.03 -24.52 10.27
C GLY A 186 -6.16 -23.40 9.23
N ASP A 187 -7.29 -23.32 8.51
CA ASP A 187 -7.53 -22.22 7.58
C ASP A 187 -7.88 -20.89 8.28
N VAL A 188 -6.87 -20.20 8.84
CA VAL A 188 -7.00 -18.81 9.30
C VAL A 188 -7.55 -17.92 8.17
N SER A 189 -8.79 -17.46 8.33
CA SER A 189 -9.49 -16.55 7.42
C SER A 189 -8.86 -15.15 7.44
N PHE A 190 -8.32 -14.70 6.29
CA PHE A 190 -7.72 -13.37 6.13
C PHE A 190 -8.71 -12.28 5.71
N LYS A 191 -10.03 -12.50 5.85
CA LYS A 191 -11.06 -11.54 5.46
C LYS A 191 -10.89 -10.16 6.13
N TRP A 192 -10.35 -10.12 7.34
CA TRP A 192 -10.06 -8.87 8.05
C TRP A 192 -8.99 -8.02 7.33
N ALA A 193 -7.97 -8.65 6.75
CA ALA A 193 -6.89 -7.96 6.02
C ALA A 193 -7.34 -7.46 4.64
N GLN A 194 -8.46 -7.97 4.13
CA GLN A 194 -9.07 -7.52 2.87
C GLN A 194 -10.03 -6.34 3.07
N ARG A 195 -10.41 -6.02 4.32
CA ARG A 195 -11.35 -4.94 4.60
C ARG A 195 -10.67 -3.60 4.34
N LYS A 196 -11.21 -2.84 3.38
CA LYS A 196 -10.75 -1.47 3.12
C LYS A 196 -11.01 -0.65 4.39
N PHE A 197 -9.95 -0.15 5.01
CA PHE A 197 -10.07 0.80 6.12
C PHE A 197 -10.70 2.08 5.57
N VAL A 198 -11.97 2.32 5.92
CA VAL A 198 -12.64 3.58 5.64
C VAL A 198 -12.21 4.55 6.74
N SER A 199 -11.08 5.22 6.51
CA SER A 199 -10.59 6.25 7.42
C SER A 199 -11.49 7.48 7.33
N ASP A 200 -12.03 7.92 8.46
CA ASP A 200 -12.70 9.22 8.60
C ASP A 200 -11.71 10.37 8.34
N GLU A 201 -12.19 11.53 7.88
CA GLU A 201 -11.35 12.67 7.53
C GLU A 201 -10.52 13.17 8.73
N ALA A 202 -11.11 13.10 9.94
CA ALA A 202 -10.40 13.37 11.19
C ALA A 202 -9.23 12.40 11.43
N THR A 203 -9.44 11.10 11.21
CA THR A 203 -8.37 10.09 11.38
C THR A 203 -7.24 10.27 10.37
N LYS A 204 -7.56 10.64 9.12
CA LYS A 204 -6.56 11.00 8.10
C LYS A 204 -5.76 12.23 8.53
N GLY A 205 -6.42 13.26 9.03
CA GLY A 205 -5.78 14.48 9.53
C GLY A 205 -4.81 14.21 10.67
N ILE A 206 -5.21 13.37 11.63
CA ILE A 206 -4.34 12.92 12.73
C ILE A 206 -3.14 12.16 12.16
N ALA A 207 -3.35 11.14 11.32
CA ALA A 207 -2.26 10.35 10.75
C ALA A 207 -1.24 11.20 9.97
N LEU A 208 -1.72 12.16 9.17
CA LEU A 208 -0.87 13.12 8.47
C LEU A 208 -0.08 13.99 9.45
N LYS A 209 -0.71 14.47 10.53
CA LYS A 209 -0.04 15.25 11.58
C LYS A 209 1.08 14.45 12.25
N TRP A 210 0.83 13.18 12.57
CA TRP A 210 1.85 12.28 13.14
C TRP A 210 3.01 12.08 12.17
N LEU A 211 2.75 11.75 10.91
CA LEU A 211 3.80 11.55 9.90
C LEU A 211 4.66 12.80 9.68
N LEU A 212 4.04 13.97 9.59
CA LEU A 212 4.74 15.24 9.44
C LEU A 212 5.60 15.55 10.68
N ASN A 213 5.07 15.33 11.88
CA ASN A 213 5.81 15.55 13.12
C ASN A 213 6.98 14.56 13.27
N SER A 214 6.75 13.27 13.03
CA SER A 214 7.80 12.24 13.04
C SER A 214 8.92 12.57 12.04
N ARG A 215 8.58 13.02 10.83
CA ARG A 215 9.57 13.45 9.84
C ARG A 215 10.38 14.65 10.32
N ALA A 216 9.73 15.65 10.92
CA ALA A 216 10.42 16.81 11.50
C ALA A 216 11.36 16.42 12.65
N ILE A 217 10.95 15.49 13.51
CA ILE A 217 11.79 14.94 14.60
C ILE A 217 13.03 14.24 14.04
N LEU A 218 12.86 13.39 13.01
CA LEU A 218 13.98 12.70 12.37
C LEU A 218 14.96 13.68 11.71
N GLN A 219 14.45 14.71 11.04
CA GLN A 219 15.29 15.76 10.43
C GLN A 219 16.05 16.59 11.48
N ARG A 220 15.45 16.85 12.65
CA ARG A 220 16.14 17.51 13.77
C ARG A 220 17.24 16.64 14.39
N ARG A 221 17.06 15.31 14.41
CA ARG A 221 18.06 14.36 14.93
C ARG A 221 19.27 14.14 14.02
N GLN A 222 19.16 14.50 12.73
CA GLN A 222 20.25 14.37 11.75
C GLN A 222 21.12 15.64 11.63
N LYS A 223 20.76 16.73 12.31
CA LYS A 223 21.58 17.93 12.48
C LYS A 223 22.32 17.86 13.80
#